data_AF-A0A2N6BYS8-F1
#
_entry.id   AF-A0A2N6BYS8-F1
#
_cell.length_a   1.000
_cell.length_b   1.000
_cell.length_c   1.000
_cell.angle_alpha   90.00
_cell.angle_beta   90.00
_cell.angle_gamma   90.00
#
_symmetry.space_group_name_H-M   'P 1'
#
loop_
_entity.id
_entity.type
_entity.pdbx_description
1 polymer ?
#
loop_
_entity_poly.entity_id
_entity_poly.type
_entity_poly.pdbx_seq_one_letter_code
_entity_poly.pdbx_strand_id
1 'polypeptide(L)'
;MRKRVVLLAVVAMFFVSISSAWAADNVIDTVAKGCEKELNSYCKDVTPGEGRVLACLYAFSDKLTGQCEYALYDAAVQLERFVASLTYLANECDADLEKFCADIAVGEGRVLKCLDDNGDKISDRCTQALKDVGAK
;
A
#
# COMPACT_ATOMS: atom_id res chain seq x y z
N MET A 1 -3.40 51.01 8.60
CA MET A 1 -3.53 49.72 9.31
C MET A 1 -4.39 48.72 8.54
N ARG A 2 -5.63 49.07 8.16
CA ARG A 2 -6.56 48.19 7.41
C ARG A 2 -5.98 47.56 6.13
N LYS A 3 -5.22 48.29 5.30
CA LYS A 3 -4.54 47.73 4.11
C LYS A 3 -3.40 46.74 4.44
N ARG A 4 -2.67 46.96 5.55
CA ARG A 4 -1.61 46.05 6.02
C ARG A 4 -2.21 44.77 6.61
N VAL A 5 -3.34 44.89 7.32
CA VAL A 5 -4.12 43.74 7.82
C VAL A 5 -4.70 42.92 6.67
N VAL A 6 -5.22 43.58 5.62
CA VAL A 6 -5.70 42.89 4.41
C VAL A 6 -4.56 42.21 3.66
N LEU A 7 -3.40 42.85 3.52
CA LEU A 7 -2.24 42.24 2.85
C LEU A 7 -1.72 41.01 3.60
N LEU A 8 -1.64 41.09 4.93
CA LEU A 8 -1.22 39.97 5.78
C LEU A 8 -2.22 38.80 5.74
N ALA A 9 -3.52 39.10 5.68
CA ALA A 9 -4.57 38.08 5.56
C ALA A 9 -4.52 37.36 4.20
N VAL A 10 -4.23 38.07 3.11
CA VAL A 10 -4.12 37.47 1.76
C VAL A 10 -2.89 36.58 1.63
N VAL A 11 -1.75 36.97 2.22
CA VAL A 11 -0.53 36.15 2.25
C VAL A 11 -0.71 34.88 3.09
N ALA A 12 -1.41 34.98 4.23
CA ALA A 12 -1.72 33.83 5.07
C ALA A 12 -2.65 32.82 4.38
N MET A 13 -3.63 33.29 3.60
CA MET A 13 -4.51 32.40 2.81
C MET A 13 -3.78 31.71 1.66
N PHE A 14 -2.69 32.28 1.14
CA PHE A 14 -1.88 31.67 0.08
C PHE A 14 -0.97 30.53 0.59
N PHE A 15 -0.65 30.51 1.88
CA PHE A 15 0.18 29.46 2.49
C PHE A 15 -0.62 28.22 2.92
N VAL A 16 -1.93 28.34 3.15
CA VAL A 16 -2.79 27.23 3.60
C VAL A 16 -3.19 26.28 2.45
N SER A 17 -3.08 26.73 1.20
CA SER A 17 -3.47 25.97 0.01
C SER A 17 -2.37 25.06 -0.56
N ILE A 18 -1.14 25.07 0.00
CA ILE A 18 -0.06 24.12 -0.36
C ILE A 18 0.02 22.98 0.67
N SER A 19 -1.14 22.50 1.13
CA SER A 19 -1.21 21.22 1.82
C SER A 19 -1.01 20.14 0.76
N SER A 20 0.25 19.84 0.42
CA SER A 20 0.57 18.71 -0.44
C SER A 20 -0.08 17.47 0.16
N ALA A 21 -0.92 16.83 -0.64
CA ALA A 21 -1.47 15.53 -0.34
C ALA A 21 -0.33 14.63 0.15
N TRP A 22 -0.47 14.11 1.36
CA TRP A 22 0.37 13.02 1.84
C TRP A 22 0.00 11.82 0.98
N ALA A 23 0.61 11.69 -0.19
CA ALA A 23 0.58 10.44 -0.93
C ALA A 23 1.28 9.43 -0.01
N ALA A 24 0.51 8.52 0.59
CA ALA A 24 1.09 7.38 1.26
C ALA A 24 1.89 6.63 0.20
N ASP A 25 3.22 6.64 0.31
CA ASP A 25 4.09 5.89 -0.59
C ASP A 25 3.68 4.41 -0.48
N ASN A 26 3.43 3.78 -1.63
CA ASN A 26 3.16 2.35 -1.65
C ASN A 26 4.48 1.58 -1.37
N VAL A 27 4.36 0.31 -0.98
CA VAL A 27 5.52 -0.54 -0.61
C VAL A 27 6.60 -0.57 -1.71
N ILE A 28 6.19 -0.49 -2.97
CA ILE A 28 7.11 -0.49 -4.13
C ILE A 28 7.92 0.81 -4.17
N ASP A 29 7.28 1.95 -3.96
CA ASP A 29 7.93 3.26 -3.93
C ASP A 29 8.94 3.36 -2.77
N THR A 30 8.61 2.80 -1.60
CA THR A 30 9.54 2.72 -0.46
C THR A 30 10.85 2.02 -0.85
N VAL A 31 10.75 0.84 -1.48
CA VAL A 31 11.94 0.09 -1.92
C VAL A 31 12.65 0.80 -3.06
N ALA A 32 11.92 1.32 -4.05
CA ALA A 32 12.51 1.99 -5.20
C ALA A 32 13.32 3.24 -4.80
N LYS A 33 12.79 4.06 -3.89
CA LYS A 33 13.48 5.25 -3.36
C LYS A 33 14.60 4.86 -2.40
N GLY A 34 14.36 3.90 -1.51
CA GLY A 34 15.33 3.46 -0.52
C GLY A 34 16.56 2.79 -1.12
N CYS A 35 16.38 2.08 -2.24
CA CYS A 35 17.42 1.34 -2.94
C CYS A 35 17.85 1.98 -4.27
N GLU A 36 17.55 3.26 -4.51
CA GLU A 36 17.81 3.93 -5.79
C GLU A 36 19.28 3.76 -6.24
N LYS A 37 20.22 3.88 -5.29
CA LYS A 37 21.64 3.72 -5.56
C LYS A 37 21.98 2.30 -6.02
N GLU A 38 21.45 1.28 -5.34
CA GLU A 38 21.68 -0.13 -5.63
C GLU A 38 21.00 -0.54 -6.94
N LEU A 39 19.80 -0.05 -7.18
CA LEU A 39 19.08 -0.28 -8.44
C LEU A 39 19.88 0.26 -9.63
N ASN A 40 20.42 1.48 -9.52
CA ASN A 40 21.22 2.08 -10.58
C ASN A 40 22.61 1.44 -10.74
N SER A 41 23.23 1.01 -9.63
CA SER A 41 24.61 0.50 -9.63
C SER A 41 24.71 -0.98 -9.99
N TYR A 42 23.74 -1.78 -9.55
CA TYR A 42 23.81 -3.24 -9.60
C TYR A 42 22.67 -3.89 -10.40
N CYS A 43 21.47 -3.30 -10.41
CA CYS A 43 20.26 -3.94 -10.95
C CYS A 43 19.64 -3.25 -12.16
N LYS A 44 20.32 -2.30 -12.80
CA LYS A 44 19.79 -1.45 -13.88
C LYS A 44 19.30 -2.23 -15.11
N ASP A 45 19.90 -3.39 -15.39
CA ASP A 45 19.59 -4.23 -16.55
C ASP A 45 18.59 -5.35 -16.21
N VAL A 46 18.10 -5.39 -14.97
CA VAL A 46 17.13 -6.37 -14.51
C VAL A 46 15.74 -5.97 -14.98
N THR A 47 15.09 -6.82 -15.76
CA THR A 47 13.70 -6.63 -16.14
C THR A 47 12.79 -6.70 -14.90
N PRO A 48 11.96 -5.69 -14.60
CA PRO A 48 11.04 -5.72 -13.46
C PRO A 48 10.02 -6.87 -13.52
N GLY A 49 9.42 -7.20 -12.37
CA GLY A 49 8.41 -8.26 -12.22
C GLY A 49 8.97 -9.59 -11.72
N GLU A 50 8.08 -10.49 -11.30
CA GLU A 50 8.38 -11.87 -10.86
C GLU A 50 9.50 -11.97 -9.81
N GLY A 51 9.66 -10.93 -8.98
CA GLY A 51 10.70 -10.89 -7.96
C GLY A 51 12.14 -10.72 -8.49
N ARG A 52 12.35 -10.50 -9.79
CA ARG A 52 13.71 -10.41 -10.37
C ARG A 52 14.57 -9.31 -9.76
N VAL A 53 13.99 -8.13 -9.53
CA VAL A 53 14.71 -7.00 -8.92
C VAL A 53 15.08 -7.31 -7.47
N LEU A 54 14.16 -7.93 -6.71
CA LEU A 54 14.44 -8.36 -5.34
C LEU A 54 15.53 -9.44 -5.30
N ALA A 55 15.52 -10.39 -6.24
CA ALA A 55 16.56 -11.39 -6.39
C ALA A 55 17.94 -10.75 -6.69
N CYS A 56 17.97 -9.69 -7.51
CA CYS A 56 19.19 -8.92 -7.74
C CYS A 56 19.69 -8.24 -6.46
N LEU A 57 18.82 -7.52 -5.74
CA LEU A 57 19.19 -6.90 -4.46
C LEU A 57 19.69 -7.92 -3.44
N TYR A 58 19.08 -9.12 -3.40
CA TYR A 58 19.54 -10.23 -2.57
C TYR A 58 20.93 -10.74 -2.99
N ALA A 59 21.22 -10.85 -4.28
CA ALA A 59 22.54 -11.26 -4.78
C ALA A 59 23.66 -10.26 -4.44
N PHE A 60 23.32 -9.01 -4.19
CA PHE A 60 24.24 -7.93 -3.77
C PHE A 60 24.00 -7.50 -2.32
N SER A 61 23.49 -8.39 -1.45
CA SER A 61 23.13 -8.05 -0.08
C SER A 61 24.30 -7.48 0.74
N ASP A 62 25.54 -7.88 0.43
CA ASP A 62 26.77 -7.37 1.07
C ASP A 62 27.13 -5.92 0.64
N LYS A 63 26.44 -5.38 -0.36
CA LYS A 63 26.72 -4.06 -0.95
C LYS A 63 25.57 -3.07 -0.78
N LEU A 64 24.51 -3.45 -0.08
CA LEU A 64 23.38 -2.56 0.18
C LEU A 64 23.80 -1.47 1.16
N THR A 65 23.33 -0.26 0.93
CA THR A 65 23.38 0.80 1.93
C THR A 65 22.37 0.52 3.04
N GLY A 66 22.62 1.02 4.24
CA GLY A 66 21.68 0.89 5.35
C GLY A 66 20.30 1.51 5.06
N GLN A 67 20.22 2.48 4.13
CA GLN A 67 18.95 3.03 3.66
C GLN A 67 18.16 1.99 2.84
N CYS A 68 18.81 1.28 1.92
CA CYS A 68 18.18 0.22 1.14
C CYS A 68 17.79 -0.97 2.02
N GLU A 69 18.67 -1.39 2.95
CA GLU A 69 18.36 -2.45 3.91
C GLU A 69 17.13 -2.11 4.76
N TYR A 70 17.06 -0.88 5.28
CA TYR A 70 15.91 -0.41 6.03
C TYR A 70 14.63 -0.40 5.18
N ALA A 71 14.70 0.07 3.94
CA ALA A 71 13.56 0.11 3.04
C ALA A 71 13.03 -1.30 2.70
N LEU A 72 13.94 -2.27 2.49
CA LEU A 72 13.58 -3.68 2.29
C LEU A 72 12.92 -4.27 3.54
N TYR A 73 13.46 -3.98 4.72
CA TYR A 73 12.89 -4.44 5.99
C TYR A 73 11.50 -3.85 6.24
N ASP A 74 11.33 -2.54 6.07
CA ASP A 74 10.04 -1.87 6.22
C ASP A 74 9.00 -2.43 5.25
N ALA A 75 9.39 -2.63 3.99
CA ALA A 75 8.53 -3.26 2.98
C ALA A 75 8.10 -4.69 3.37
N ALA A 76 9.01 -5.49 3.92
CA ALA A 76 8.69 -6.83 4.39
C ALA A 76 7.67 -6.81 5.54
N VAL A 77 7.85 -5.94 6.52
CA VAL A 77 6.92 -5.78 7.65
C VAL A 77 5.54 -5.31 7.18
N GLN A 78 5.48 -4.39 6.21
CA GLN A 78 4.22 -3.95 5.62
C GLN A 78 3.50 -5.09 4.89
N LEU A 79 4.24 -5.92 4.13
CA LEU A 79 3.69 -7.08 3.45
C LEU A 79 3.14 -8.12 4.44
N GLU A 80 3.87 -8.41 5.52
CA GLU A 80 3.42 -9.34 6.58
C GLU A 80 2.11 -8.88 7.22
N ARG A 81 1.99 -7.58 7.54
CA ARG A 81 0.75 -7.01 8.08
C ARG A 81 -0.39 -7.14 7.09
N PHE A 82 -0.14 -6.88 5.81
CA PHE A 82 -1.16 -7.03 4.77
C PHE A 82 -1.64 -8.48 4.64
N VAL A 83 -0.72 -9.46 4.64
CA VAL A 83 -1.07 -10.89 4.61
C VAL A 83 -1.88 -11.30 5.85
N ALA A 84 -1.54 -10.78 7.03
CA ALA A 84 -2.31 -11.02 8.24
C ALA A 84 -3.75 -10.47 8.13
N SER A 85 -3.91 -9.24 7.60
CA SER A 85 -5.24 -8.66 7.35
C SER A 85 -6.05 -9.46 6.34
N LEU A 86 -5.43 -9.94 5.26
CA LEU A 86 -6.10 -10.82 4.29
C LEU A 86 -6.52 -12.15 4.91
N THR A 87 -5.66 -12.74 5.75
CA THR A 87 -5.97 -14.00 6.45
C THR A 87 -7.14 -13.83 7.41
N TYR A 88 -7.14 -12.74 8.18
CA TYR A 88 -8.27 -12.37 9.03
C TYR A 88 -9.55 -12.24 8.20
N LEU A 89 -9.54 -11.45 7.13
CA LEU A 89 -10.70 -11.26 6.29
C LEU A 89 -11.23 -12.57 5.69
N ALA A 90 -10.34 -13.43 5.18
CA ALA A 90 -10.72 -14.73 4.65
C ALA A 90 -11.42 -15.61 5.70
N ASN A 91 -10.91 -15.63 6.94
CA ASN A 91 -11.49 -16.41 8.03
C ASN A 91 -12.84 -15.86 8.53
N GLU A 92 -12.99 -14.52 8.55
CA GLU A 92 -14.22 -13.87 9.00
C GLU A 92 -15.33 -13.95 7.92
N CYS A 93 -14.94 -13.97 6.64
CA CYS A 93 -15.83 -14.00 5.48
C CYS A 93 -15.99 -15.39 4.84
N ASP A 94 -15.41 -16.46 5.40
CA ASP A 94 -15.30 -17.79 4.78
C ASP A 94 -16.64 -18.29 4.19
N ALA A 95 -17.69 -18.35 5.02
CA ALA A 95 -19.03 -18.79 4.59
C ALA A 95 -19.68 -17.85 3.54
N ASP A 96 -19.39 -16.56 3.60
CA ASP A 96 -19.90 -15.57 2.64
C ASP A 96 -19.18 -15.70 1.29
N LEU A 97 -17.87 -15.95 1.31
CA LEU A 97 -17.05 -16.21 0.14
C LEU A 97 -17.51 -17.46 -0.61
N GLU A 98 -17.74 -18.57 0.11
CA GLU A 98 -18.26 -19.81 -0.48
C GLU A 98 -19.64 -19.59 -1.11
N LYS A 99 -20.51 -18.85 -0.43
CA LYS A 99 -21.90 -18.67 -0.85
C LYS A 99 -22.05 -17.71 -2.03
N PHE A 100 -21.27 -16.63 -2.08
CA PHE A 100 -21.48 -15.54 -3.03
C PHE A 100 -20.35 -15.37 -4.05
N CYS A 101 -19.14 -15.83 -3.75
CA CYS A 101 -17.93 -15.47 -4.50
C CYS A 101 -17.07 -16.67 -4.95
N ALA A 102 -17.56 -17.91 -4.84
CA ALA A 102 -16.78 -19.12 -5.14
C ALA A 102 -16.26 -19.20 -6.60
N ASP A 103 -17.03 -18.67 -7.56
CA ASP A 103 -16.66 -18.68 -8.98
C ASP A 103 -15.79 -17.47 -9.38
N ILE A 104 -15.47 -16.59 -8.43
CA ILE A 104 -14.65 -15.41 -8.69
C ILE A 104 -13.18 -15.82 -8.71
N ALA A 105 -12.56 -15.68 -9.88
CA ALA A 105 -11.13 -15.91 -9.99
C ALA A 105 -10.35 -14.91 -9.12
N VAL A 106 -9.34 -15.43 -8.42
CA VAL A 106 -8.53 -14.69 -7.44
C VAL A 106 -7.63 -13.64 -8.08
N GLY A 107 -7.19 -12.68 -7.28
CA GLY A 107 -6.32 -11.58 -7.72
C GLY A 107 -7.08 -10.34 -8.22
N GLU A 108 -6.35 -9.26 -8.44
CA GLU A 108 -6.86 -7.98 -8.97
C GLU A 108 -8.01 -7.37 -8.15
N GLY A 109 -8.13 -7.75 -6.87
CA GLY A 109 -9.21 -7.26 -5.99
C GLY A 109 -10.61 -7.78 -6.33
N ARG A 110 -10.75 -8.73 -7.25
CA ARG A 110 -12.07 -9.20 -7.74
C ARG A 110 -12.93 -9.84 -6.64
N VAL A 111 -12.31 -10.62 -5.76
CA VAL A 111 -13.02 -11.25 -4.63
C VAL A 111 -13.50 -10.20 -3.62
N LEU A 112 -12.68 -9.19 -3.31
CA LEU A 112 -13.08 -8.07 -2.45
C LEU A 112 -14.25 -7.29 -3.06
N LYS A 113 -14.20 -7.03 -4.37
CA LYS A 113 -15.32 -6.41 -5.09
C LYS A 113 -16.60 -7.25 -5.01
N CYS A 114 -16.50 -8.57 -5.13
CA CYS A 114 -17.66 -9.45 -5.00
C CYS A 114 -18.30 -9.36 -3.60
N LEU A 115 -17.49 -9.31 -2.55
CA LEU A 115 -17.99 -9.10 -1.18
C LEU A 115 -18.66 -7.74 -1.02
N ASP A 116 -18.09 -6.66 -1.59
CA ASP A 116 -18.67 -5.32 -1.56
C ASP A 116 -20.01 -5.24 -2.31
N ASP A 117 -20.07 -5.81 -3.52
CA ASP A 117 -21.29 -5.89 -4.34
C ASP A 117 -22.42 -6.71 -3.65
N ASN A 118 -22.07 -7.58 -2.70
CA ASN A 118 -23.00 -8.34 -1.87
C ASN A 118 -23.10 -7.82 -0.42
N GLY A 119 -22.68 -6.58 -0.15
CA GLY A 119 -22.56 -6.01 1.19
C GLY A 119 -23.81 -6.09 2.07
N ASP A 120 -25.01 -6.09 1.48
CA ASP A 120 -26.29 -6.22 2.21
C ASP A 120 -26.70 -7.68 2.50
N LYS A 121 -25.97 -8.64 1.95
CA LYS A 121 -26.27 -10.08 2.00
C LYS A 121 -25.24 -10.89 2.78
N ILE A 122 -24.02 -10.37 2.92
CA ILE A 122 -22.96 -11.00 3.71
C ILE A 122 -23.23 -10.85 5.20
N SER A 123 -22.58 -11.66 6.02
CA SER A 123 -22.73 -11.61 7.47
C SER A 123 -22.23 -10.31 8.09
N ASP A 124 -22.74 -9.97 9.28
CA ASP A 124 -22.23 -8.85 10.09
C ASP A 124 -20.74 -9.03 10.42
N ARG A 125 -20.32 -10.28 10.64
CA ARG A 125 -18.92 -10.67 10.90
C ARG A 125 -18.01 -10.27 9.72
N CYS A 126 -18.38 -10.69 8.52
CA CYS A 126 -17.63 -10.31 7.31
C CYS A 126 -17.68 -8.79 7.04
N THR A 127 -18.84 -8.17 7.26
CA THR A 127 -18.98 -6.70 7.13
C THR A 127 -18.07 -5.96 8.09
N GLN A 128 -17.93 -6.43 9.33
CA GLN A 128 -17.03 -5.82 10.31
C GLN A 128 -15.57 -6.05 9.91
N ALA A 129 -15.21 -7.25 9.48
CA ALA A 129 -13.86 -7.55 9.04
C ALA A 129 -13.41 -6.67 7.85
N LEU A 130 -14.31 -6.41 6.88
CA LEU A 130 -14.05 -5.48 5.78
C LEU A 130 -13.72 -4.06 6.28
N LYS A 131 -14.41 -3.58 7.32
CA LYS A 131 -14.13 -2.26 7.94
C LYS A 131 -12.81 -2.27 8.69
N ASP A 132 -12.54 -3.32 9.46
CA ASP A 132 -11.33 -3.44 10.28
C ASP A 132 -10.05 -3.37 9.43
N VAL A 133 -10.09 -3.93 8.22
CA VAL A 133 -8.95 -3.93 7.28
C VAL A 133 -8.96 -2.74 6.31
N GLY A 134 -9.91 -1.81 6.44
CA GLY A 134 -10.03 -0.63 5.58
C GLY A 134 -10.42 -0.95 4.12
N ALA A 135 -11.09 -2.08 3.89
CA ALA A 135 -11.62 -2.48 2.60
C ALA A 135 -13.06 -1.98 2.34
N LYS A 136 -13.65 -1.26 3.30
CA LYS A 136 -14.99 -0.65 3.22
C LYS A 136 -15.06 0.65 4.03
#